data_AF-A0A2V7QSZ2-F1
#
_entry.id   AF-A0A2V7QSZ2-F1
#
_cell.length_a   1.000
_cell.length_b   1.000
_cell.length_c   1.000
_cell.angle_alpha   90.00
_cell.angle_beta   90.00
_cell.angle_gamma   90.00
#
_symmetry.space_group_name_H-M   'P 1'
#
loop_
_entity.id
_entity.type
_entity.pdbx_description
1 polymer ?
#
loop_
_entity_poly.entity_id
_entity_poly.type
_entity_poly.pdbx_seq_one_letter_code
_entity_poly.pdbx_strand_id
1 'polypeptide(L)' 'MDKNLLLVLTWLFFLGGLFGMVMGFAKFFGGGTPAEYGVMGIGGGFWLLSCAIVIFIRNRTERI' A
#
# COMPACT_ATOMS: atom_id res chain seq x y z
N MET A 1 -20.71 -0.70 3.73
CA MET A 1 -19.72 -0.70 2.63
C MET A 1 -19.59 -2.12 2.14
N ASP A 2 -19.86 -2.39 0.87
CA ASP A 2 -19.88 -3.76 0.34
C ASP A 2 -18.57 -4.49 0.64
N LYS A 3 -18.65 -5.72 1.17
CA LYS A 3 -17.46 -6.52 1.54
C LYS A 3 -16.53 -6.69 0.35
N ASN A 4 -17.09 -6.82 -0.85
CA ASN A 4 -16.37 -6.86 -2.13
C ASN A 4 -15.67 -5.53 -2.44
N LEU A 5 -16.31 -4.39 -2.21
CA LEU A 5 -15.71 -3.08 -2.44
C LEU A 5 -14.51 -2.85 -1.52
N LEU A 6 -14.64 -3.20 -0.24
CA LEU A 6 -13.55 -3.12 0.73
C LEU A 6 -12.35 -3.99 0.31
N LEU A 7 -12.64 -5.20 -0.18
CA LEU A 7 -11.63 -6.15 -0.63
C LEU A 7 -10.89 -5.62 -1.86
N VAL A 8 -11.62 -5.10 -2.85
CA VAL A 8 -11.04 -4.47 -4.06
C VAL A 8 -10.18 -3.26 -3.70
N LEU A 9 -10.66 -2.35 -2.85
CA LEU A 9 -9.90 -1.18 -2.41
C LEU A 9 -8.61 -1.57 -1.67
N THR A 10 -8.69 -2.58 -0.81
CA THR A 10 -7.52 -3.09 -0.06
C THR A 10 -6.46 -3.63 -1.03
N TRP A 11 -6.86 -4.41 -2.03
CA TRP A 11 -5.94 -4.90 -3.07
C TRP A 11 -5.36 -3.79 -3.93
N LEU A 12 -6.15 -2.77 -4.29
CA LEU A 12 -5.66 -1.60 -5.03
C LEU A 12 -4.62 -0.81 -4.24
N PHE A 13 -4.85 -0.57 -2.95
CA PHE A 13 -3.87 0.09 -2.08
C PHE A 13 -2.63 -0.78 -1.86
N PHE A 14 -2.79 -2.10 -1.74
CA PHE A 14 -1.68 -3.01 -1.56
C PHE A 14 -0.78 -3.08 -2.80
N LEU A 15 -1.36 -3.37 -3.96
CA LEU A 15 -0.61 -3.55 -5.22
C LEU A 15 -0.10 -2.21 -5.76
N GLY A 16 -0.93 -1.15 -5.71
CA GLY A 16 -0.51 0.18 -6.11
C GLY A 16 0.56 0.75 -5.19
N GLY A 17 0.43 0.51 -3.88
CA GLY A 17 1.44 0.88 -2.89
C GLY A 17 2.76 0.14 -3.10
N LEU A 18 2.70 -1.18 -3.29
CA LEU A 18 3.87 -2.02 -3.55
C LEU A 18 4.58 -1.61 -4.85
N PHE A 19 3.82 -1.34 -5.92
CA PHE A 19 4.37 -0.86 -7.17
C PHE A 19 5.08 0.50 -7.00
N GLY A 20 4.42 1.47 -6.35
CA GLY A 20 5.02 2.79 -6.08
C GLY A 20 6.29 2.69 -5.23
N MET A 21 6.29 1.81 -4.23
CA MET A 21 7.45 1.53 -3.40
C MET A 21 8.59 0.90 -4.20
N VAL A 22 8.33 -0.15 -4.98
CA VAL A 22 9.35 -0.84 -5.80
C VAL A 22 9.95 0.09 -6.86
N MET A 23 9.12 0.87 -7.56
CA MET A 23 9.60 1.87 -8.52
C MET A 23 10.44 2.95 -7.84
N GLY A 24 10.00 3.40 -6.66
CA GLY A 24 10.75 4.34 -5.82
C GLY A 24 12.11 3.78 -5.41
N PHE A 25 12.18 2.52 -4.97
CA PHE A 25 13.43 1.84 -4.64
C PHE A 25 14.35 1.66 -5.85
N ALA A 26 13.83 1.22 -6.98
CA ALA A 26 14.61 1.06 -8.21
C ALA A 26 15.25 2.39 -8.64
N LYS A 27 14.50 3.49 -8.52
CA LYS A 27 14.96 4.84 -8.81
C LYS A 27 15.91 5.38 -7.74
N PHE A 28 15.73 5.00 -6.47
CA PHE A 28 16.62 5.37 -5.38
C PHE A 28 18.05 4.90 -5.61
N PHE A 29 18.23 3.65 -6.06
CA PHE A 29 19.56 3.13 -6.42
C PHE A 29 20.07 3.64 -7.78
N GLY A 30 19.20 4.22 -8.61
CA GLY A 30 19.53 4.76 -9.93
C GLY A 30 19.77 6.27 -9.98
N GLY A 31 19.75 6.99 -8.85
CA GLY A 31 19.95 8.44 -8.81
C GLY A 31 18.69 9.27 -9.14
N GLY A 32 17.53 8.82 -8.65
CA GLY A 32 16.23 9.45 -8.90
C GLY A 32 16.09 10.89 -8.37
N THR A 33 15.13 11.59 -8.95
CA THR A 33 14.73 12.97 -8.63
C THR A 33 13.89 13.05 -7.34
N PRO A 34 13.80 14.25 -6.71
CA PRO A 34 12.93 14.47 -5.54
C PRO A 34 11.49 14.01 -5.69
N ALA A 35 10.91 14.16 -6.89
CA ALA A 35 9.55 13.71 -7.18
C ALA A 35 9.42 12.18 -7.09
N GLU A 36 10.44 11.43 -7.55
CA GLU A 36 10.45 9.97 -7.52
C GLU A 36 10.58 9.44 -6.09
N TYR A 37 11.31 10.13 -5.21
CA TYR A 37 11.31 9.83 -3.76
C TYR A 37 9.93 10.09 -3.12
N GLY A 38 9.21 11.11 -3.60
CA GLY A 38 7.81 11.34 -3.22
C GLY A 38 6.90 10.15 -3.57
N VAL A 39 7.07 9.58 -4.78
CA VAL A 39 6.34 8.37 -5.20
C VAL A 39 6.68 7.17 -4.31
N MET A 40 7.94 7.01 -3.90
CA MET A 40 8.34 5.97 -2.94
C MET A 40 7.60 6.09 -1.61
N GLY A 41 7.55 7.31 -1.05
CA GLY A 41 6.89 7.58 0.24
C GLY A 41 5.38 7.34 0.17
N ILE A 42 4.73 7.82 -0.89
CA ILE A 42 3.29 7.62 -1.12
C ILE A 42 2.98 6.13 -1.32
N GLY A 43 3.77 5.43 -2.16
CA GLY A 43 3.62 4.01 -2.41
C GLY A 43 3.78 3.18 -1.15
N GLY A 44 4.86 3.40 -0.40
CA GLY A 44 5.09 2.73 0.89
C GLY A 44 3.97 3.00 1.90
N GLY A 45 3.46 4.23 1.95
CA GLY A 45 2.33 4.61 2.80
C GLY A 45 1.04 3.84 2.47
N PHE A 46 0.67 3.75 1.19
CA PHE A 46 -0.50 2.98 0.77
C PHE A 46 -0.37 1.48 1.04
N TRP A 47 0.84 0.94 0.86
CA TRP A 47 1.12 -0.46 1.15
C TRP A 47 0.94 -0.76 2.64
N LEU A 48 1.53 0.05 3.53
CA LEU A 48 1.39 -0.10 4.98
C LEU A 48 -0.05 0.10 5.45
N LEU A 49 -0.76 1.09 4.90
CA LEU A 49 -2.17 1.33 5.22
C LEU A 49 -3.04 0.13 4.86
N SER A 50 -2.80 -0.48 3.70
CA SER A 50 -3.52 -1.70 3.29
C SER A 50 -3.27 -2.86 4.26
N CYS A 51 -2.01 -3.08 4.66
CA CYS A 51 -1.67 -4.08 5.68
C CYS A 51 -2.40 -3.82 7.01
N ALA A 52 -2.44 -2.56 7.46
CA ALA A 52 -3.12 -2.18 8.70
C ALA A 52 -4.64 -2.43 8.64
N ILE A 53 -5.28 -2.12 7.51
CA ILE A 53 -6.71 -2.38 7.29
C ILE A 53 -7.00 -3.88 7.36
N VAL A 54 -6.19 -4.72 6.71
CA VAL A 54 -6.35 -6.18 6.75
C VAL A 54 -6.22 -6.71 8.18
N ILE A 55 -5.18 -6.30 8.91
CA ILE A 55 -4.96 -6.72 10.31
C ILE A 55 -6.15 -6.31 11.18
N PHE A 56 -6.65 -5.09 11.03
CA PHE A 56 -7.81 -4.59 11.77
C PHE A 56 -9.07 -5.42 11.50
N ILE A 57 -9.36 -5.72 10.24
CA ILE A 57 -10.53 -6.54 9.86
C ILE A 57 -10.40 -7.95 10.41
N ARG A 58 -9.24 -8.61 10.26
CA ARG A 58 -9.01 -9.97 10.77
C ARG A 58 -9.18 -10.02 12.28
N ASN A 59 -8.58 -9.07 13.01
CA ASN A 59 -8.74 -8.97 14.47
C ASN A 59 -10.18 -8.76 14.93
N ARG A 60 -11.01 -8.08 14.12
CA ARG A 60 -12.44 -7.86 14.44
C ARG A 60 -13.34 -9.02 14.04
N THR A 61 -12.92 -9.85 13.09
CA THR A 61 -13.74 -10.95 12.54
C THR A 61 -13.39 -12.31 13.15
N GLU A 62 -12.11 -12.54 13.48
CA GLU A 62 -11.60 -13.81 14.04
C GLU A 62 -11.62 -13.85 15.58
N ARG A 63 -11.93 -12.73 16.27
CA ARG A 63 -12.08 -12.66 17.74
C ARG A 63 -13.53 -12.70 18.24
N ILE A 64 -14.49 -13.02 17.37
CA ILE A 64 -15.91 -13.21 17.73
C ILE A 64 -16.19 -14.69 17.90
#